data_AF-A0A096C465-F1
#
_entry.id   AF-A0A096C465-F1
#
_cell.length_a   1.000
_cell.length_b   1.000
_cell.length_c   1.000
_cell.angle_alpha   90.00
_cell.angle_beta   90.00
_cell.angle_gamma   90.00
#
_symmetry.space_group_name_H-M   'P 1'
#
loop_
_entity.id
_entity.type
_entity.pdbx_description
1 polymer ?
#
loop_
_entity_poly.entity_id
_entity_poly.type
_entity_poly.pdbx_seq_one_letter_code
_entity_poly.pdbx_strand_id
1 'polypeptide(L)'
;EQPSINVEPAPEGVPALTLHHQYEQEPQEIRTDIEAPREMNGQTIFFDDDHHPVVDHNMEDIGQPEQLSLFAPEEYSLWTREVTHVNHEIKDNSGTSQVRRPITQIAPQKPSESKIQKAVTSPQRCTRSSRKAASSSSREPSLFDFMNEAEERKPKPIAEVRKEFDASPRPFLSSPDSHLRDGSIVVQKGQVGFLSDLKRHPTFNPMDLPYAQLSRLKSYIEIRECYHRLYDYEAENHAEDREDRSRLNHLYDDYVARWGYFNQKANTDIIKMDATGVEMLFLERSENGRYVKADIFDHPTAFSTTELTVAADPMEALGASLNKYGTVELDYMSSLLPDMEENDIISSLEGRIYFNPEENAYEVADKFISGNVIEKAERIESWLLDHPE
;
A
#
# COMPACT_ATOMS: atom_id res chain seq x y z
N GLU A 1 44.06 -24.51 2.89
CA GLU A 1 45.37 -23.84 2.98
C GLU A 1 45.16 -22.35 2.77
N GLN A 2 45.39 -21.51 3.79
CA GLN A 2 45.44 -20.06 3.62
C GLN A 2 46.87 -19.67 3.25
N PRO A 3 47.11 -18.82 2.23
CA PRO A 3 48.47 -18.42 1.89
C PRO A 3 48.99 -17.43 2.93
N SER A 4 50.12 -17.77 3.55
CA SER A 4 50.84 -16.89 4.47
C SER A 4 51.56 -15.82 3.66
N ILE A 5 51.08 -14.58 3.70
CA ILE A 5 51.72 -13.44 3.05
C ILE A 5 52.67 -12.80 4.06
N ASN A 6 53.97 -12.95 3.85
CA ASN A 6 55.01 -12.38 4.69
C ASN A 6 55.27 -10.94 4.20
N VAL A 7 54.90 -9.92 4.99
CA VAL A 7 55.09 -8.51 4.63
C VAL A 7 56.18 -7.91 5.52
N GLU A 8 57.24 -7.43 4.87
CA GLU A 8 58.39 -6.75 5.49
C GLU A 8 57.97 -5.38 6.06
N PRO A 9 58.33 -5.02 7.30
CA PRO A 9 57.91 -3.75 7.89
C PRO A 9 58.71 -2.58 7.31
N ALA A 10 57.99 -1.51 6.94
CA ALA A 10 58.60 -0.26 6.46
C ALA A 10 59.37 0.47 7.58
N PRO A 11 60.48 1.17 7.26
CA PRO A 11 61.32 1.85 8.25
C PRO A 11 60.61 3.02 8.94
N GLU A 12 60.98 3.24 10.19
CA GLU A 12 60.36 4.17 11.13
C GLU A 12 60.48 5.63 10.65
N GLY A 13 59.33 6.32 10.49
CA GLY A 13 59.27 7.77 10.23
C GLY A 13 58.62 8.22 8.92
N VAL A 14 58.05 7.32 8.11
CA VAL A 14 57.30 7.69 6.88
C VAL A 14 55.83 7.25 7.04
N PRO A 15 54.83 8.15 6.88
CA PRO A 15 53.43 7.75 6.92
C PRO A 15 53.09 6.93 5.68
N ALA A 16 53.13 5.60 5.80
CA ALA A 16 52.70 4.67 4.77
C ALA A 16 51.18 4.46 4.88
N LEU A 17 50.41 4.99 3.91
CA LEU A 17 49.00 4.66 3.75
C LEU A 17 48.89 3.29 3.09
N THR A 18 48.94 2.21 3.87
CA THR A 18 48.61 0.87 3.39
C THR A 18 47.11 0.65 3.46
N LEU A 19 46.48 0.51 2.29
CA LEU A 19 45.04 0.27 2.08
C LEU A 19 44.48 -0.92 2.90
N HIS A 20 45.35 -1.81 3.39
CA HIS A 20 44.98 -2.99 4.20
C HIS A 20 44.60 -2.66 5.66
N HIS A 21 45.10 -1.56 6.23
CA HIS A 21 44.83 -1.25 7.65
C HIS A 21 43.40 -0.75 7.90
N GLN A 22 42.67 -0.43 6.82
CA GLN A 22 41.30 0.08 6.88
C GLN A 22 40.25 -1.04 6.81
N TYR A 23 40.67 -2.27 6.47
CA TYR A 23 39.81 -3.45 6.37
C TYR A 23 40.01 -4.46 7.52
N GLU A 24 41.01 -4.24 8.38
CA GLU A 24 41.32 -5.12 9.52
C GLU A 24 40.79 -4.57 10.86
N GLN A 25 40.13 -3.39 10.86
CA GLN A 25 39.28 -3.01 11.97
C GLN A 25 38.00 -3.83 11.86
N GLU A 26 37.81 -4.74 12.81
CA GLU A 26 36.54 -5.46 12.99
C GLU A 26 35.39 -4.47 12.87
N PRO A 27 34.34 -4.78 12.09
CA PRO A 27 33.18 -3.92 11.99
C PRO A 27 32.57 -3.81 13.39
N GLN A 28 32.80 -2.69 14.08
CA GLN A 28 31.94 -2.32 15.19
C GLN A 28 30.55 -2.16 14.59
N GLU A 29 29.66 -3.11 14.89
CA GLU A 29 28.23 -2.98 14.59
C GLU A 29 27.74 -1.68 15.24
N ILE A 30 27.63 -0.62 14.44
CA ILE A 30 27.02 0.63 14.89
C ILE A 30 25.52 0.36 14.99
N ARG A 31 25.12 -0.12 16.17
CA ARG A 31 23.74 -0.18 16.63
C ARG A 31 23.21 1.25 16.76
N THR A 32 22.37 1.67 15.82
CA THR A 32 21.76 3.01 15.80
C THR A 32 20.61 3.18 16.79
N ASP A 33 20.31 2.14 17.57
CA ASP A 33 19.20 1.96 18.52
C ASP A 33 19.58 2.20 19.99
N ILE A 34 20.78 2.73 20.26
CA ILE A 34 21.31 2.92 21.62
C ILE A 34 21.77 4.37 21.80
N GLU A 35 21.20 5.07 22.79
CA GLU A 35 21.60 6.43 23.16
C GLU A 35 23.01 6.45 23.76
N ALA A 36 23.75 7.55 23.58
CA ALA A 36 25.07 7.71 24.19
C ALA A 36 25.01 7.49 25.72
N PRO A 37 25.88 6.64 26.29
CA PRO A 37 25.77 6.22 27.69
C PRO A 37 25.94 7.40 28.65
N ARG A 38 25.21 7.35 29.76
CA ARG A 38 25.25 8.38 30.81
C ARG A 38 25.89 7.81 32.07
N GLU A 39 26.72 8.61 32.73
CA GLU A 39 27.33 8.25 34.01
C GLU A 39 26.45 8.70 35.17
N MET A 40 26.04 7.75 36.02
CA MET A 40 25.37 8.03 37.28
C MET A 40 26.08 7.26 38.40
N ASN A 41 26.50 7.96 39.45
CA ASN A 41 27.17 7.38 40.62
C ASN A 41 28.42 6.53 40.30
N GLY A 42 29.16 6.88 39.23
CA GLY A 42 30.38 6.18 38.82
C GLY A 42 30.16 4.89 38.03
N GLN A 43 28.91 4.61 37.62
CA GLN A 43 28.57 3.46 36.77
C GLN A 43 27.98 3.95 35.44
N THR A 44 28.47 3.38 34.34
CA THR A 44 28.01 3.66 32.98
C THR A 44 26.72 2.90 32.72
N ILE A 45 25.65 3.61 32.35
CA ILE A 45 24.32 3.03 32.07
C ILE A 45 23.95 3.34 30.62
N PHE A 46 23.50 2.32 29.89
CA PHE A 46 23.03 2.41 28.50
C PHE A 46 21.51 2.48 28.45
N PHE A 47 20.98 3.24 27.49
CA PHE A 47 19.54 3.43 27.31
C PHE A 47 19.14 3.01 25.89
N ASP A 48 17.99 2.34 25.76
CA ASP A 48 17.35 2.10 24.46
C ASP A 48 16.64 3.36 23.93
N ASP A 49 16.12 3.30 22.69
CA ASP A 49 15.37 4.41 22.04
C ASP A 49 14.14 4.89 22.85
N ASP A 50 13.62 4.06 23.77
CA ASP A 50 12.50 4.38 24.68
C ASP A 50 12.98 4.85 26.08
N HIS A 51 14.28 5.13 26.24
CA HIS A 51 14.94 5.58 27.47
C HIS A 51 14.85 4.60 28.65
N HIS A 52 14.75 3.30 28.39
CA HIS A 52 14.86 2.26 29.41
C HIS A 52 16.32 1.83 29.60
N PRO A 53 16.78 1.64 30.85
CA PRO A 53 18.14 1.20 31.11
C PRO A 53 18.31 -0.27 30.71
N VAL A 54 19.26 -0.54 29.81
CA VAL A 54 19.62 -1.88 29.32
C VAL A 54 20.98 -2.29 29.89
N VAL A 55 21.05 -3.53 30.37
CA VAL A 55 22.28 -4.12 30.94
C VAL A 55 22.92 -5.01 29.88
N ASP A 56 24.15 -4.69 29.50
CA ASP A 56 24.90 -5.39 28.46
C ASP A 56 25.07 -6.88 28.82
N HIS A 57 24.52 -7.77 27.98
CA HIS A 57 24.38 -9.22 28.24
C HIS A 57 25.38 -10.05 27.41
N ASN A 58 26.60 -9.55 27.22
CA ASN A 58 27.66 -10.29 26.53
C ASN A 58 28.86 -10.52 27.46
N MET A 59 28.70 -11.41 28.45
CA MET A 59 29.79 -12.21 29.05
C MET A 59 29.18 -13.49 29.64
N GLU A 60 29.34 -14.59 28.92
CA GLU A 60 29.10 -15.94 29.44
C GLU A 60 30.21 -16.33 30.41
N ASP A 61 29.87 -16.57 31.69
CA ASP A 61 30.29 -17.68 32.56
C ASP A 61 30.19 -17.28 34.06
N ILE A 62 29.93 -18.28 34.91
CA ILE A 62 29.74 -18.27 36.37
C ILE A 62 28.27 -18.21 36.82
N GLY A 63 27.75 -19.40 37.15
CA GLY A 63 26.39 -19.61 37.63
C GLY A 63 26.11 -19.12 39.05
N GLN A 64 24.96 -18.46 39.21
CA GLN A 64 23.95 -18.61 40.28
C GLN A 64 22.88 -17.52 40.07
N PRO A 65 21.59 -17.78 40.36
CA PRO A 65 20.55 -16.78 40.20
C PRO A 65 20.46 -15.93 41.47
N GLU A 66 21.27 -14.88 41.57
CA GLU A 66 21.00 -13.79 42.52
C GLU A 66 20.69 -12.52 41.72
N GLN A 67 19.39 -12.35 41.52
CA GLN A 67 18.77 -11.14 41.02
C GLN A 67 19.13 -9.99 41.98
N LEU A 68 20.15 -9.20 41.63
CA LEU A 68 20.56 -8.01 42.37
C LEU A 68 19.46 -6.95 42.26
N SER A 69 18.54 -7.02 43.20
CA SER A 69 17.36 -6.17 43.32
C SER A 69 17.76 -4.80 43.88
N LEU A 70 17.41 -3.73 43.15
CA LEU A 70 17.69 -2.32 43.50
C LEU A 70 16.84 -1.77 44.67
N PHE A 71 16.12 -2.63 45.40
CA PHE A 71 15.25 -2.25 46.52
C PHE A 71 15.56 -3.10 47.77
N ALA A 72 15.44 -2.48 48.95
CA ALA A 72 15.63 -3.18 50.22
C ALA A 72 14.61 -4.33 50.34
N PRO A 73 15.02 -5.55 50.72
CA PRO A 73 14.14 -6.74 50.74
C PRO A 73 12.86 -6.59 51.57
N GLU A 74 12.85 -5.69 52.56
CA GLU A 74 11.68 -5.43 53.41
C GLU A 74 10.54 -4.76 52.65
N GLU A 75 10.81 -3.89 51.67
CA GLU A 75 9.79 -3.13 50.95
C GLU A 75 8.98 -4.02 49.99
N TYR A 76 9.62 -4.99 49.36
CA TYR A 76 8.94 -5.95 48.48
C TYR A 76 7.93 -6.82 49.26
N SER A 77 8.28 -7.18 50.49
CA SER A 77 7.41 -7.98 51.35
C SER A 77 6.17 -7.20 51.82
N LEU A 78 6.32 -5.89 52.05
CA LEU A 78 5.21 -5.00 52.40
C LEU A 78 4.30 -4.74 51.19
N TRP A 79 4.89 -4.45 50.02
CA TRP A 79 4.13 -4.27 48.79
C TRP A 79 3.32 -5.52 48.40
N THR A 80 3.93 -6.70 48.50
CA THR A 80 3.24 -7.96 48.21
C THR A 80 2.06 -8.17 49.17
N ARG A 81 2.22 -7.82 50.45
CA ARG A 81 1.13 -7.88 51.44
C ARG A 81 0.02 -6.89 51.11
N GLU A 82 0.37 -5.68 50.71
CA GLU A 82 -0.59 -4.62 50.41
C GLU A 82 -1.40 -4.92 49.13
N VAL A 83 -0.74 -5.45 48.10
CA VAL A 83 -1.40 -5.95 46.88
C VAL A 83 -2.36 -7.11 47.21
N THR A 84 -1.96 -8.03 48.08
CA THR A 84 -2.86 -9.13 48.50
C THR A 84 -4.05 -8.62 49.30
N HIS A 85 -3.90 -7.57 50.10
CA HIS A 85 -5.00 -6.96 50.87
C HIS A 85 -6.02 -6.29 49.95
N VAL A 86 -5.55 -5.46 49.00
CA VAL A 86 -6.41 -4.76 48.02
C VAL A 86 -7.15 -5.75 47.12
N ASN A 87 -6.51 -6.83 46.69
CA ASN A 87 -7.17 -7.86 45.89
C ASN A 87 -8.26 -8.62 46.66
N HIS A 88 -8.09 -8.83 47.97
CA HIS A 88 -9.16 -9.41 48.81
C HIS A 88 -10.31 -8.41 49.00
N GLU A 89 -10.01 -7.13 49.22
CA GLU A 89 -11.02 -6.07 49.36
C GLU A 89 -11.88 -5.88 48.09
N ILE A 90 -11.26 -5.93 46.91
CA ILE A 90 -11.97 -5.89 45.62
C ILE A 90 -12.88 -7.12 45.45
N LYS A 91 -12.42 -8.28 45.92
CA LYS A 91 -13.20 -9.52 45.84
C LYS A 91 -14.39 -9.52 46.79
N ASP A 92 -14.23 -8.99 48.00
CA ASP A 92 -15.30 -8.88 48.99
C ASP A 92 -16.35 -7.81 48.63
N ASN A 93 -15.96 -6.73 47.94
CA ASN A 93 -16.88 -5.71 47.45
C ASN A 93 -17.66 -6.10 46.17
N SER A 94 -17.33 -7.23 45.52
CA SER A 94 -18.03 -7.70 44.32
C SER A 94 -19.37 -8.42 44.60
N GLY A 95 -19.79 -8.51 45.87
CA GLY A 95 -20.96 -9.28 46.32
C GLY A 95 -22.31 -8.55 46.42
N THR A 96 -22.47 -7.29 45.98
CA THR A 96 -23.77 -6.60 46.07
C THR A 96 -24.12 -5.84 44.79
N SER A 97 -24.70 -6.55 43.81
CA SER A 97 -25.75 -6.07 42.88
C SER A 97 -26.07 -7.12 41.81
N GLN A 98 -26.86 -8.12 42.16
CA GLN A 98 -27.69 -8.84 41.19
C GLN A 98 -29.15 -8.75 41.64
N VAL A 99 -29.90 -7.79 41.09
CA VAL A 99 -31.36 -7.79 41.11
C VAL A 99 -31.86 -7.93 39.68
N ARG A 100 -32.41 -9.11 39.40
CA ARG A 100 -33.17 -9.46 38.20
C ARG A 100 -34.41 -8.56 38.05
N ARG A 101 -34.75 -8.14 36.82
CA ARG A 101 -36.11 -7.76 36.44
C ARG A 101 -36.51 -8.43 35.12
N PRO A 102 -37.74 -8.99 35.02
CA PRO A 102 -38.17 -9.81 33.89
C PRO A 102 -38.76 -9.02 32.72
N ILE A 103 -38.77 -9.67 31.57
CA ILE A 103 -39.30 -9.26 30.26
C ILE A 103 -40.81 -9.56 30.19
N THR A 104 -41.62 -8.58 29.76
CA THR A 104 -42.90 -8.83 29.06
C THR A 104 -43.09 -7.80 27.94
N GLN A 105 -43.53 -8.30 26.79
CA GLN A 105 -43.78 -7.63 25.51
C GLN A 105 -44.94 -6.62 25.56
N ILE A 106 -44.98 -5.67 24.60
CA ILE A 106 -46.08 -5.36 23.66
C ILE A 106 -45.76 -4.04 22.91
N ALA A 107 -45.85 -4.07 21.59
CA ALA A 107 -46.06 -2.90 20.69
C ALA A 107 -47.48 -3.02 20.09
N PRO A 108 -48.04 -2.04 19.33
CA PRO A 108 -47.54 -0.74 18.87
C PRO A 108 -48.56 0.42 19.07
N GLN A 109 -48.29 1.65 18.60
CA GLN A 109 -49.18 2.51 17.77
C GLN A 109 -48.67 3.98 17.64
N LYS A 110 -48.86 4.53 16.44
CA LYS A 110 -48.81 5.95 15.96
C LYS A 110 -50.18 6.21 15.28
N PRO A 111 -50.56 7.41 14.80
CA PRO A 111 -50.11 8.80 15.05
C PRO A 111 -51.31 9.79 15.30
N SER A 112 -51.08 11.09 15.53
CA SER A 112 -51.87 12.21 14.95
C SER A 112 -51.47 13.61 15.48
N GLU A 113 -51.84 14.62 14.68
CA GLU A 113 -51.41 16.02 14.61
C GLU A 113 -52.12 17.00 15.56
N SER A 114 -51.54 18.20 15.74
CA SER A 114 -52.14 19.56 15.64
C SER A 114 -51.44 20.54 16.62
N LYS A 115 -50.71 21.60 16.19
CA LYS A 115 -51.02 22.91 15.58
C LYS A 115 -51.44 24.02 16.59
N ILE A 116 -50.76 25.18 16.44
CA ILE A 116 -51.11 26.59 16.81
C ILE A 116 -51.07 26.92 18.34
N GLN A 117 -50.54 28.04 18.90
CA GLN A 117 -50.45 29.46 18.50
C GLN A 117 -49.30 30.26 19.17
N LYS A 118 -48.90 31.32 18.47
CA LYS A 118 -48.03 32.45 18.84
C LYS A 118 -48.70 33.47 19.77
N ALA A 119 -47.91 34.21 20.55
CA ALA A 119 -47.91 35.68 20.73
C ALA A 119 -46.76 36.03 21.71
N VAL A 120 -45.65 36.69 21.36
CA VAL A 120 -45.42 38.13 21.08
C VAL A 120 -46.11 39.06 22.08
N THR A 121 -45.34 39.76 22.94
CA THR A 121 -45.16 41.24 22.92
C THR A 121 -44.41 41.71 24.18
N SER A 122 -43.24 42.32 23.98
CA SER A 122 -42.50 43.16 24.94
C SER A 122 -43.12 44.57 25.00
N PRO A 123 -42.89 45.37 26.07
CA PRO A 123 -41.89 46.46 25.97
C PRO A 123 -41.04 46.62 27.27
N GLN A 124 -39.72 46.90 27.19
CA GLN A 124 -39.09 48.25 27.25
C GLN A 124 -39.49 49.08 28.49
N ARG A 125 -38.62 49.76 29.27
CA ARG A 125 -37.20 50.14 29.16
C ARG A 125 -36.72 50.83 30.47
N CYS A 126 -35.43 50.63 30.81
CA CYS A 126 -34.45 51.47 31.53
C CYS A 126 -34.82 52.35 32.74
N THR A 127 -34.00 52.25 33.80
CA THR A 127 -33.18 53.38 34.29
C THR A 127 -31.79 52.93 34.76
N ARG A 128 -30.83 53.84 34.58
CA ARG A 128 -29.37 53.73 34.77
C ARG A 128 -28.98 53.94 36.24
N SER A 129 -27.93 53.28 36.72
CA SER A 129 -26.94 53.91 37.59
C SER A 129 -25.62 53.14 37.57
N SER A 130 -24.54 53.89 37.67
CA SER A 130 -23.16 53.55 37.36
C SER A 130 -22.28 53.57 38.62
N ARG A 131 -21.07 53.00 38.47
CA ARG A 131 -19.89 53.06 39.36
C ARG A 131 -19.98 52.05 40.51
N LYS A 132 -18.94 51.24 40.79
CA LYS A 132 -17.55 51.67 40.97
C LYS A 132 -16.61 50.46 40.91
N ALA A 133 -15.51 50.60 40.18
CA ALA A 133 -14.35 49.71 40.26
C ALA A 133 -13.52 50.02 41.52
N ALA A 134 -13.05 48.96 42.17
CA ALA A 134 -11.91 48.86 43.08
C ALA A 134 -11.72 47.36 43.33
N SER A 135 -10.54 46.76 43.41
CA SER A 135 -9.16 47.12 43.12
C SER A 135 -8.42 45.78 43.19
N SER A 136 -7.60 45.46 42.20
CA SER A 136 -6.70 44.32 42.20
C SER A 136 -5.75 44.39 43.39
N SER A 137 -5.90 43.47 44.34
CA SER A 137 -4.84 43.16 45.30
C SER A 137 -4.05 42.00 44.72
N SER A 138 -2.83 42.29 44.26
CA SER A 138 -1.81 41.31 43.92
C SER A 138 -1.41 40.54 45.18
N ARG A 139 -2.04 39.39 45.41
CA ARG A 139 -1.55 38.41 46.39
C ARG A 139 -0.74 37.40 45.60
N GLU A 140 0.59 37.54 45.67
CA GLU A 140 1.50 36.52 45.15
C GLU A 140 1.21 35.20 45.89
N PRO A 141 1.00 34.09 45.17
CA PRO A 141 0.84 32.80 45.83
C PRO A 141 2.17 32.41 46.48
N SER A 142 2.13 32.19 47.79
CA SER A 142 3.27 31.70 48.56
C SER A 142 3.61 30.27 48.14
N LEU A 143 4.90 29.94 48.06
CA LEU A 143 5.45 28.60 47.78
C LEU A 143 4.95 27.51 48.77
N PHE A 144 4.28 27.90 49.86
CA PHE A 144 3.77 27.03 50.91
C PHE A 144 2.24 26.89 50.94
N ASP A 145 1.49 27.49 50.01
CA ASP A 145 0.02 27.32 49.93
C ASP A 145 -0.41 25.91 49.49
N PHE A 146 0.53 25.06 49.07
CA PHE A 146 0.25 23.69 48.64
C PHE A 146 0.05 22.68 49.79
N MET A 147 0.44 23.04 51.02
CA MET A 147 0.46 22.09 52.15
C MET A 147 -0.86 21.98 52.92
N ASN A 148 -1.88 22.79 52.61
CA ASN A 148 -3.14 22.84 53.36
C ASN A 148 -4.39 22.50 52.55
N GLU A 149 -4.25 21.84 51.40
CA GLU A 149 -5.40 21.38 50.61
C GLU A 149 -5.39 19.85 50.51
N ALA A 150 -5.80 19.19 51.60
CA ALA A 150 -6.18 17.78 51.61
C ALA A 150 -7.58 17.58 50.97
N GLU A 151 -7.83 18.21 49.82
CA GLU A 151 -8.95 17.82 48.96
C GLU A 151 -8.42 16.85 47.90
N GLU A 152 -9.07 15.69 47.80
CA GLU A 152 -8.92 14.75 46.70
C GLU A 152 -9.09 15.50 45.37
N ARG A 153 -7.97 15.80 44.69
CA ARG A 153 -8.02 16.29 43.31
C ARG A 153 -8.54 15.18 42.42
N LYS A 154 -9.86 15.16 42.21
CA LYS A 154 -10.48 14.34 41.17
C LYS A 154 -9.79 14.67 39.84
N PRO A 155 -9.18 13.68 39.15
CA PRO A 155 -8.52 13.94 37.89
C PRO A 155 -9.56 14.53 36.93
N LYS A 156 -9.34 15.77 36.49
CA LYS A 156 -10.11 16.33 35.38
C LYS A 156 -9.79 15.48 34.16
N PRO A 157 -10.78 14.96 33.42
CA PRO A 157 -10.51 14.20 32.22
C PRO A 157 -9.65 15.08 31.31
N ILE A 158 -8.53 14.52 30.83
CA ILE A 158 -7.70 15.14 29.80
C ILE A 158 -8.66 15.47 28.67
N ALA A 159 -8.86 16.75 28.39
CA ALA A 159 -9.66 17.14 27.24
C ALA A 159 -8.95 16.57 26.01
N GLU A 160 -9.52 15.52 25.41
CA GLU A 160 -9.10 15.02 24.11
C GLU A 160 -9.10 16.22 23.17
N VAL A 161 -7.92 16.76 22.87
CA VAL A 161 -7.73 17.73 21.81
C VAL A 161 -7.96 16.97 20.51
N ARG A 162 -9.23 16.83 20.13
CA ARG A 162 -9.61 16.38 18.80
C ARG A 162 -9.08 17.43 17.85
N LYS A 163 -7.93 17.15 17.23
CA LYS A 163 -7.44 17.92 16.10
C LYS A 163 -8.59 17.96 15.10
N GLU A 164 -9.15 19.15 14.88
CA GLU A 164 -10.28 19.32 13.96
C GLU A 164 -9.85 18.80 12.59
N PHE A 165 -10.58 17.82 12.06
CA PHE A 165 -10.30 17.25 10.75
C PHE A 165 -10.60 18.30 9.68
N ASP A 166 -9.57 18.73 8.95
CA ASP A 166 -9.75 19.65 7.82
C ASP A 166 -10.34 18.89 6.62
N ALA A 167 -11.66 19.02 6.45
CA ALA A 167 -12.43 18.48 5.33
C ALA A 167 -12.51 19.44 4.12
N SER A 168 -11.79 20.56 4.14
CA SER A 168 -11.90 21.57 3.09
C SER A 168 -11.33 21.04 1.76
N PRO A 169 -12.09 21.13 0.65
CA PRO A 169 -11.58 20.85 -0.69
C PRO A 169 -10.39 21.73 -1.01
N ARG A 170 -9.38 21.17 -1.67
CA ARG A 170 -8.13 21.88 -2.00
C ARG A 170 -7.51 21.35 -3.28
N PRO A 171 -6.62 22.11 -3.94
CA PRO A 171 -5.96 21.64 -5.15
C PRO A 171 -5.21 20.33 -4.91
N PHE A 172 -5.33 19.41 -5.87
CA PHE A 172 -4.48 18.23 -5.94
C PHE A 172 -3.07 18.68 -6.35
N LEU A 173 -2.06 18.23 -5.60
CA LEU A 173 -0.70 18.77 -5.72
C LEU A 173 0.15 18.05 -6.77
N SER A 174 -0.23 16.82 -7.14
CA SER A 174 0.48 16.01 -8.12
C SER A 174 -0.22 16.09 -9.48
N SER A 175 0.51 15.77 -10.56
CA SER A 175 -0.12 15.45 -11.83
C SER A 175 -0.93 14.15 -11.67
N PRO A 176 -2.23 14.12 -11.98
CA PRO A 176 -3.00 12.88 -11.97
C PRO A 176 -2.45 11.90 -13.01
N ASP A 177 -2.24 10.66 -12.58
CA ASP A 177 -1.85 9.56 -13.48
C ASP A 177 -3.00 9.18 -14.43
N SER A 178 -2.65 8.50 -15.53
CA SER A 178 -3.57 8.15 -16.63
C SER A 178 -4.78 7.34 -16.18
N HIS A 179 -4.62 6.50 -15.15
CA HIS A 179 -5.68 5.64 -14.62
C HIS A 179 -6.65 6.38 -13.70
N LEU A 180 -6.32 7.57 -13.18
CA LEU A 180 -7.16 8.28 -12.22
C LEU A 180 -8.38 8.94 -12.88
N ARG A 181 -9.54 8.80 -12.26
CA ARG A 181 -10.83 9.33 -12.73
C ARG A 181 -11.50 10.20 -11.67
N ASP A 182 -12.55 10.92 -12.07
CA ASP A 182 -13.34 11.70 -11.10
C ASP A 182 -13.99 10.71 -10.11
N GLY A 183 -13.76 10.93 -8.82
CA GLY A 183 -14.09 9.99 -7.75
C GLY A 183 -12.95 9.03 -7.37
N SER A 184 -11.78 9.11 -8.01
CA SER A 184 -10.66 8.26 -7.64
C SER A 184 -10.10 8.63 -6.26
N ILE A 185 -9.88 7.63 -5.41
CA ILE A 185 -9.34 7.82 -4.07
C ILE A 185 -7.81 7.89 -4.13
N VAL A 186 -7.21 8.89 -3.50
CA VAL A 186 -5.76 9.10 -3.47
C VAL A 186 -5.29 9.53 -2.07
N VAL A 187 -3.98 9.49 -1.85
CA VAL A 187 -3.35 10.00 -0.63
C VAL A 187 -2.61 11.30 -0.95
N GLN A 188 -2.94 12.39 -0.25
CA GLN A 188 -2.23 13.66 -0.35
C GLN A 188 -1.80 14.12 1.04
N LYS A 189 -0.50 14.34 1.24
CA LYS A 189 0.09 14.77 2.53
C LYS A 189 -0.34 13.87 3.71
N GLY A 190 -0.42 12.56 3.47
CA GLY A 190 -0.80 11.56 4.48
C GLY A 190 -2.31 11.41 4.74
N GLN A 191 -3.16 12.24 4.13
CA GLN A 191 -4.61 12.18 4.24
C GLN A 191 -5.21 11.49 3.01
N VAL A 192 -6.21 10.63 3.24
CA VAL A 192 -6.95 9.96 2.16
C VAL A 192 -8.11 10.85 1.74
N GLY A 193 -8.36 10.95 0.44
CA GLY A 193 -9.44 11.74 -0.13
C GLY A 193 -9.77 11.29 -1.54
N PHE A 194 -10.84 11.81 -2.12
CA PHE A 194 -11.22 11.53 -3.50
C PHE A 194 -10.97 12.75 -4.40
N LEU A 195 -10.67 12.47 -5.67
CA LEU A 195 -10.45 13.48 -6.70
C LEU A 195 -11.74 13.92 -7.36
N SER A 196 -11.83 15.19 -7.73
CA SER A 196 -12.91 15.74 -8.53
C SER A 196 -12.38 16.81 -9.48
N ASP A 197 -13.12 17.05 -10.57
CA ASP A 197 -12.83 18.09 -11.57
C ASP A 197 -11.45 17.92 -12.23
N LEU A 198 -11.05 16.67 -12.51
CA LEU A 198 -9.75 16.33 -13.12
C LEU A 198 -9.49 17.05 -14.45
N LYS A 199 -10.55 17.32 -15.23
CA LYS A 199 -10.44 17.95 -16.55
C LYS A 199 -10.12 19.43 -16.52
N ARG A 200 -10.44 20.13 -15.42
CA ARG A 200 -10.24 21.59 -15.30
C ARG A 200 -9.23 21.91 -14.22
N HIS A 201 -9.59 21.62 -12.98
CA HIS A 201 -8.78 21.92 -11.80
C HIS A 201 -8.87 20.73 -10.83
N PRO A 202 -7.95 19.74 -10.96
CA PRO A 202 -7.88 18.60 -10.08
C PRO A 202 -7.98 19.03 -8.61
N THR A 203 -9.07 18.64 -7.96
CA THR A 203 -9.39 19.02 -6.59
C THR A 203 -9.41 17.76 -5.72
N PHE A 204 -8.65 17.82 -4.62
CA PHE A 204 -8.61 16.81 -3.58
C PHE A 204 -9.64 17.12 -2.50
N ASN A 205 -10.55 16.17 -2.25
CA ASN A 205 -11.58 16.24 -1.23
C ASN A 205 -11.25 15.26 -0.10
N PRO A 206 -10.84 15.73 1.08
CA PRO A 206 -10.45 14.84 2.18
C PRO A 206 -11.63 14.02 2.70
N MET A 207 -11.38 12.76 3.05
CA MET A 207 -12.40 11.86 3.61
C MET A 207 -12.18 11.62 5.10
N ASP A 208 -13.22 11.90 5.90
CA ASP A 208 -13.24 11.59 7.33
C ASP A 208 -13.88 10.22 7.55
N LEU A 209 -13.03 9.19 7.59
CA LEU A 209 -13.43 7.80 7.78
C LEU A 209 -12.73 7.21 9.00
N PRO A 210 -13.27 6.14 9.61
CA PRO A 210 -12.60 5.43 10.69
C PRO A 210 -11.18 5.00 10.29
N TYR A 211 -10.24 5.05 11.23
CA TYR A 211 -8.83 4.73 10.98
C TYR A 211 -8.61 3.36 10.29
N ALA A 212 -9.42 2.35 10.65
CA ALA A 212 -9.37 1.03 10.03
C ALA A 212 -9.71 1.06 8.52
N GLN A 213 -10.68 1.89 8.11
CA GLN A 213 -11.05 2.06 6.69
C GLN A 213 -9.98 2.88 5.96
N LEU A 214 -9.47 3.94 6.57
CA LEU A 214 -8.38 4.74 6.01
C LEU A 214 -7.12 3.91 5.77
N SER A 215 -6.74 3.07 6.73
CA SER A 215 -5.56 2.20 6.62
C SER A 215 -5.73 1.16 5.51
N ARG A 216 -6.93 0.59 5.40
CA ARG A 216 -7.27 -0.34 4.32
C ARG A 216 -7.23 0.33 2.95
N LEU A 217 -7.80 1.54 2.83
CA LEU A 217 -7.75 2.33 1.60
C LEU A 217 -6.30 2.67 1.21
N LYS A 218 -5.43 3.00 2.17
CA LYS A 218 -4.01 3.28 1.89
C LYS A 218 -3.32 2.07 1.26
N SER A 219 -3.46 0.89 1.85
CA SER A 219 -2.86 -0.33 1.28
C SER A 219 -3.49 -0.73 -0.07
N TYR A 220 -4.79 -0.50 -0.23
CA TYR A 220 -5.46 -0.68 -1.53
C TYR A 220 -4.89 0.27 -2.61
N ILE A 221 -4.70 1.56 -2.28
CA ILE A 221 -4.15 2.55 -3.20
C ILE A 221 -2.74 2.14 -3.63
N GLU A 222 -1.88 1.70 -2.70
CA GLU A 222 -0.54 1.22 -3.03
C GLU A 222 -0.56 0.04 -4.02
N ILE A 223 -1.49 -0.91 -3.86
CA ILE A 223 -1.68 -2.03 -4.80
C ILE A 223 -2.12 -1.51 -6.17
N ARG A 224 -3.11 -0.60 -6.21
CA ARG A 224 -3.61 -0.01 -7.46
C ARG A 224 -2.49 0.71 -8.22
N GLU A 225 -1.72 1.55 -7.54
CA GLU A 225 -0.59 2.26 -8.15
C GLU A 225 0.49 1.30 -8.67
N CYS A 226 0.76 0.22 -7.92
CA CYS A 226 1.71 -0.81 -8.36
C CYS A 226 1.19 -1.59 -9.58
N TYR A 227 -0.11 -1.91 -9.61
CA TYR A 227 -0.75 -2.60 -10.72
C TYR A 227 -0.67 -1.79 -12.01
N HIS A 228 -1.06 -0.51 -11.98
CA HIS A 228 -1.03 0.31 -13.18
C HIS A 228 0.39 0.56 -13.67
N ARG A 229 1.34 0.80 -12.74
CA ARG A 229 2.76 0.93 -13.12
C ARG A 229 3.30 -0.32 -13.82
N LEU A 230 3.00 -1.51 -13.27
CA LEU A 230 3.37 -2.79 -13.90
C LEU A 230 2.71 -2.92 -15.27
N TYR A 231 1.39 -2.75 -15.33
CA TYR A 231 0.63 -2.94 -16.56
C TYR A 231 1.07 -1.99 -17.68
N ASP A 232 1.24 -0.71 -17.37
CA ASP A 232 1.65 0.31 -18.34
C ASP A 232 3.09 0.05 -18.82
N TYR A 233 4.02 -0.30 -17.93
CA TYR A 233 5.38 -0.67 -18.31
C TYR A 233 5.41 -1.86 -19.26
N GLU A 234 4.67 -2.93 -18.95
CA GLU A 234 4.66 -4.14 -19.76
C GLU A 234 3.96 -3.94 -21.11
N ALA A 235 2.89 -3.13 -21.13
CA ALA A 235 2.18 -2.76 -22.35
C ALA A 235 3.06 -1.92 -23.29
N GLU A 236 3.84 -0.98 -22.74
CA GLU A 236 4.68 -0.10 -23.55
C GLU A 236 5.95 -0.80 -24.04
N ASN A 237 6.64 -1.52 -23.14
CA ASN A 237 7.96 -2.09 -23.43
C ASN A 237 7.90 -3.51 -24.00
N HIS A 238 6.74 -4.18 -23.94
CA HIS A 238 6.59 -5.59 -24.34
C HIS A 238 7.62 -6.51 -23.66
N ALA A 239 7.95 -6.18 -22.42
CA ALA A 239 8.98 -6.82 -21.62
C ALA A 239 8.43 -7.11 -20.23
N GLU A 240 8.85 -8.23 -19.65
CA GLU A 240 8.44 -8.63 -18.31
C GLU A 240 9.12 -7.76 -17.24
N ASP A 241 8.33 -7.12 -16.38
CA ASP A 241 8.85 -6.48 -15.16
C ASP A 241 8.65 -7.38 -13.94
N ARG A 242 9.70 -8.13 -13.62
CA ARG A 242 9.71 -9.05 -12.47
C ARG A 242 9.74 -8.32 -11.13
N GLU A 243 10.35 -7.15 -11.07
CA GLU A 243 10.51 -6.42 -9.82
C GLU A 243 9.16 -5.86 -9.36
N ASP A 244 8.46 -5.16 -10.25
CA ASP A 244 7.14 -4.61 -9.94
C ASP A 244 6.08 -5.70 -9.79
N ARG A 245 6.19 -6.83 -10.51
CA ARG A 245 5.33 -8.01 -10.26
C ARG A 245 5.57 -8.62 -8.89
N SER A 246 6.82 -8.79 -8.48
CA SER A 246 7.16 -9.27 -7.14
C SER A 246 6.61 -8.31 -6.09
N ARG A 247 6.78 -7.00 -6.29
CA ARG A 247 6.23 -5.97 -5.41
C ARG A 247 4.71 -6.02 -5.32
N LEU A 248 4.01 -6.16 -6.45
CA LEU A 248 2.55 -6.31 -6.49
C LEU A 248 2.09 -7.54 -5.68
N ASN A 249 2.80 -8.67 -5.81
CA ASN A 249 2.53 -9.86 -5.01
C ASN A 249 2.67 -9.60 -3.51
N HIS A 250 3.79 -9.00 -3.08
CA HIS A 250 4.02 -8.71 -1.66
C HIS A 250 2.95 -7.76 -1.09
N LEU A 251 2.63 -6.67 -1.79
CA LEU A 251 1.61 -5.72 -1.36
C LEU A 251 0.22 -6.38 -1.24
N TYR A 252 -0.12 -7.24 -2.20
CA TYR A 252 -1.38 -7.97 -2.18
C TYR A 252 -1.42 -9.02 -1.05
N ASP A 253 -0.36 -9.79 -0.85
CA ASP A 253 -0.28 -10.81 0.19
C ASP A 253 -0.35 -10.18 1.59
N ASP A 254 0.32 -9.05 1.80
CA ASP A 254 0.22 -8.24 3.02
C ASP A 254 -1.20 -7.71 3.24
N TYR A 255 -1.89 -7.33 2.16
CA TYR A 255 -3.28 -6.89 2.25
C TYR A 255 -4.19 -8.03 2.66
N VAL A 256 -4.07 -9.19 2.01
CA VAL A 256 -4.89 -10.37 2.32
C VAL A 256 -4.64 -10.85 3.74
N ALA A 257 -3.38 -10.84 4.22
CA ALA A 257 -3.03 -11.22 5.58
C ALA A 257 -3.70 -10.33 6.64
N ARG A 258 -3.85 -9.03 6.37
CA ARG A 258 -4.41 -8.06 7.32
C ARG A 258 -5.93 -7.88 7.22
N TRP A 259 -6.49 -7.92 6.01
CA TRP A 259 -7.89 -7.56 5.76
C TRP A 259 -8.68 -8.62 5.00
N GLY A 260 -8.06 -9.70 4.53
CA GLY A 260 -8.68 -10.71 3.67
C GLY A 260 -8.73 -10.31 2.20
N TYR A 261 -9.38 -11.14 1.39
CA TYR A 261 -9.46 -10.99 -0.07
C TYR A 261 -10.26 -9.74 -0.50
N PHE A 262 -9.91 -9.14 -1.64
CA PHE A 262 -10.58 -7.98 -2.23
C PHE A 262 -12.07 -8.22 -2.47
N ASN A 263 -12.42 -9.40 -3.00
CA ASN A 263 -13.78 -9.78 -3.32
C ASN A 263 -14.61 -10.26 -2.11
N GLN A 264 -14.06 -10.20 -0.89
CA GLN A 264 -14.88 -10.33 0.31
C GLN A 264 -15.75 -9.08 0.49
N LYS A 265 -17.00 -9.29 0.92
CA LYS A 265 -18.01 -8.22 1.09
C LYS A 265 -17.49 -6.98 1.83
N ALA A 266 -16.75 -7.18 2.92
CA ALA A 266 -16.22 -6.08 3.74
C ALA A 266 -15.16 -5.23 3.03
N ASN A 267 -14.44 -5.79 2.06
CA ASN A 267 -13.41 -5.11 1.29
C ASN A 267 -13.97 -4.54 0.00
N THR A 268 -14.84 -5.30 -0.67
CA THR A 268 -15.54 -4.86 -1.88
C THR A 268 -16.29 -3.55 -1.69
N ASP A 269 -16.97 -3.37 -0.55
CA ASP A 269 -17.73 -2.14 -0.27
C ASP A 269 -16.79 -0.91 -0.11
N ILE A 270 -15.56 -1.10 0.39
CA ILE A 270 -14.56 -0.02 0.55
C ILE A 270 -13.85 0.26 -0.77
N ILE A 271 -13.46 -0.79 -1.50
CA ILE A 271 -12.79 -0.65 -2.80
C ILE A 271 -13.72 0.08 -3.79
N LYS A 272 -15.03 -0.21 -3.76
CA LYS A 272 -16.03 0.47 -4.60
C LYS A 272 -16.27 1.94 -4.28
N MET A 273 -15.72 2.46 -3.18
CA MET A 273 -15.70 3.90 -2.94
C MET A 273 -14.79 4.61 -3.94
N ASP A 274 -13.80 3.89 -4.48
CA ASP A 274 -12.90 4.37 -5.53
C ASP A 274 -13.55 4.22 -6.92
N ALA A 275 -13.48 5.26 -7.74
CA ALA A 275 -14.04 5.24 -9.09
C ALA A 275 -13.47 4.12 -9.99
N THR A 276 -12.20 3.75 -9.77
CA THR A 276 -11.50 2.68 -10.49
C THR A 276 -11.44 1.37 -9.71
N GLY A 277 -12.06 1.30 -8.52
CA GLY A 277 -11.94 0.14 -7.65
C GLY A 277 -12.55 -1.14 -8.20
N VAL A 278 -13.55 -1.04 -9.08
CA VAL A 278 -14.12 -2.23 -9.73
C VAL A 278 -13.08 -2.96 -10.58
N GLU A 279 -12.17 -2.23 -11.22
CA GLU A 279 -11.11 -2.82 -12.04
C GLU A 279 -10.13 -3.62 -11.18
N MET A 280 -9.85 -3.15 -9.96
CA MET A 280 -8.97 -3.83 -9.03
C MET A 280 -9.55 -5.12 -8.46
N LEU A 281 -10.88 -5.29 -8.47
CA LEU A 281 -11.52 -6.54 -8.05
C LEU A 281 -11.20 -7.71 -8.99
N PHE A 282 -10.77 -7.44 -10.23
CA PHE A 282 -10.35 -8.46 -11.19
C PHE A 282 -8.96 -9.05 -10.90
N LEU A 283 -8.23 -8.51 -9.92
CA LEU A 283 -7.03 -9.14 -9.38
C LEU A 283 -7.31 -10.48 -8.69
N GLU A 284 -8.58 -10.78 -8.45
CA GLU A 284 -9.03 -12.05 -7.88
C GLU A 284 -10.08 -12.71 -8.78
N ARG A 285 -9.90 -14.01 -9.02
CA ARG A 285 -10.86 -14.89 -9.68
C ARG A 285 -11.52 -15.79 -8.65
N SER A 286 -12.79 -16.12 -8.89
CA SER A 286 -13.53 -17.07 -8.04
C SER A 286 -13.50 -18.46 -8.69
N GLU A 287 -12.76 -19.38 -8.09
CA GLU A 287 -12.69 -20.77 -8.50
C GLU A 287 -13.23 -21.66 -7.38
N ASN A 288 -14.29 -22.42 -7.67
CA ASN A 288 -14.92 -23.34 -6.69
C ASN A 288 -15.29 -22.68 -5.35
N GLY A 289 -15.67 -21.40 -5.37
CA GLY A 289 -16.01 -20.62 -4.16
C GLY A 289 -14.80 -20.16 -3.35
N ARG A 290 -13.57 -20.25 -3.90
CA ARG A 290 -12.35 -19.67 -3.32
C ARG A 290 -11.84 -18.55 -4.21
N TYR A 291 -11.18 -17.58 -3.59
CA TYR A 291 -10.51 -16.50 -4.31
C TYR A 291 -9.09 -16.93 -4.67
N VAL A 292 -8.74 -16.79 -5.94
CA VAL A 292 -7.43 -17.13 -6.53
C VAL A 292 -6.88 -15.88 -7.21
N LYS A 293 -5.56 -15.68 -7.15
CA LYS A 293 -4.90 -14.55 -7.82
C LYS A 293 -5.13 -14.57 -9.34
N ALA A 294 -5.20 -13.38 -9.94
CA ALA A 294 -5.23 -13.22 -11.40
C ALA A 294 -3.87 -13.58 -12.05
N ASP A 295 -3.87 -13.75 -13.37
CA ASP A 295 -2.68 -14.16 -14.12
C ASP A 295 -1.52 -13.14 -14.04
N ILE A 296 -1.85 -11.85 -13.85
CA ILE A 296 -0.85 -10.78 -13.76
C ILE A 296 0.17 -10.96 -12.62
N PHE A 297 -0.20 -11.74 -11.59
CA PHE A 297 0.70 -12.05 -10.48
C PHE A 297 1.79 -13.08 -10.84
N ASP A 298 1.63 -13.81 -11.93
CA ASP A 298 2.52 -14.90 -12.34
C ASP A 298 3.30 -14.55 -13.62
N HIS A 299 2.62 -14.04 -14.65
CA HIS A 299 3.23 -13.71 -15.95
C HIS A 299 2.65 -12.43 -16.55
N PRO A 300 3.29 -11.84 -17.58
CA PRO A 300 2.75 -10.68 -18.29
C PRO A 300 1.38 -10.96 -18.90
N THR A 301 0.44 -10.06 -18.64
CA THR A 301 -0.92 -10.08 -19.24
C THR A 301 -1.16 -8.94 -20.21
N ALA A 302 -0.23 -7.98 -20.30
CA ALA A 302 -0.34 -6.81 -21.15
C ALA A 302 0.03 -7.10 -22.62
N PHE A 303 0.82 -8.15 -22.86
CA PHE A 303 1.24 -8.59 -24.20
C PHE A 303 1.29 -10.11 -24.28
N SER A 304 1.31 -10.66 -25.50
CA SER A 304 1.43 -12.10 -25.71
C SER A 304 2.88 -12.54 -25.50
N THR A 305 3.14 -13.35 -24.48
CA THR A 305 4.46 -13.94 -24.22
C THR A 305 4.72 -15.19 -25.06
N THR A 306 3.66 -15.85 -25.52
CA THR A 306 3.77 -17.01 -26.41
C THR A 306 4.00 -16.52 -27.84
N GLU A 307 5.23 -16.15 -28.15
CA GLU A 307 5.69 -16.22 -29.53
C GLU A 307 5.89 -17.70 -29.87
N LEU A 308 5.21 -18.19 -30.91
CA LEU A 308 5.52 -19.49 -31.48
C LEU A 308 7.02 -19.45 -31.85
N THR A 309 7.81 -20.35 -31.27
CA THR A 309 9.25 -20.44 -31.53
C THR A 309 9.55 -21.47 -32.62
N VAL A 310 8.73 -22.52 -32.70
CA VAL A 310 8.78 -23.55 -33.74
C VAL A 310 7.35 -23.92 -34.10
N ALA A 311 7.03 -23.90 -35.40
CA ALA A 311 5.77 -24.40 -35.93
C ALA A 311 5.91 -25.88 -36.29
N ALA A 312 4.86 -26.67 -36.09
CA ALA A 312 4.84 -28.08 -36.49
C ALA A 312 4.59 -28.24 -38.00
N ASP A 313 3.87 -27.30 -38.62
CA ASP A 313 3.56 -27.32 -40.05
C ASP A 313 3.51 -25.90 -40.68
N PRO A 314 3.60 -25.78 -42.02
CA PRO A 314 3.44 -24.52 -42.74
C PRO A 314 2.12 -23.79 -42.47
N MET A 315 1.06 -24.51 -42.07
CA MET A 315 -0.24 -23.91 -41.77
C MET A 315 -0.23 -23.16 -40.44
N GLU A 316 0.41 -23.74 -39.44
CA GLU A 316 0.63 -23.15 -38.13
C GLU A 316 1.56 -21.94 -38.24
N ALA A 317 2.62 -22.03 -39.04
CA ALA A 317 3.48 -20.89 -39.34
C ALA A 317 2.70 -19.74 -40.03
N LEU A 318 1.83 -20.06 -41.00
CA LEU A 318 0.96 -19.08 -41.65
C LEU A 318 0.01 -18.42 -40.65
N GLY A 319 -0.63 -19.22 -39.79
CA GLY A 319 -1.49 -18.72 -38.72
C GLY A 319 -0.74 -17.81 -37.75
N ALA A 320 0.49 -18.17 -37.38
CA ALA A 320 1.36 -17.37 -36.53
C ALA A 320 1.73 -16.03 -37.18
N SER A 321 2.06 -16.03 -38.48
CA SER A 321 2.36 -14.81 -39.24
C SER A 321 1.16 -13.86 -39.27
N LEU A 322 -0.02 -14.40 -39.59
CA LEU A 322 -1.25 -13.61 -39.65
C LEU A 322 -1.66 -13.06 -38.29
N ASN A 323 -1.43 -13.82 -37.20
CA ASN A 323 -1.70 -13.35 -35.85
C ASN A 323 -0.74 -12.22 -35.42
N LYS A 324 0.54 -12.32 -35.82
CA LYS A 324 1.58 -11.36 -35.42
C LYS A 324 1.59 -10.08 -36.28
N TYR A 325 1.49 -10.22 -37.60
CA TYR A 325 1.66 -9.12 -38.57
C TYR A 325 0.37 -8.76 -39.32
N GLY A 326 -0.63 -9.63 -39.33
CA GLY A 326 -1.84 -9.45 -40.15
C GLY A 326 -1.62 -9.73 -41.65
N THR A 327 -0.40 -10.09 -42.05
CA THR A 327 0.03 -10.40 -43.42
C THR A 327 0.81 -11.71 -43.46
N VAL A 328 1.06 -12.22 -44.68
CA VAL A 328 1.88 -13.42 -44.89
C VAL A 328 3.35 -12.97 -45.00
N GLU A 329 4.10 -13.15 -43.92
CA GLU A 329 5.53 -12.81 -43.83
C GLU A 329 6.37 -14.07 -43.94
N LEU A 330 6.94 -14.30 -45.12
CA LEU A 330 7.72 -15.52 -45.41
C LEU A 330 9.00 -15.62 -44.58
N ASP A 331 9.69 -14.50 -44.35
CA ASP A 331 10.89 -14.44 -43.49
C ASP A 331 10.58 -14.94 -42.07
N TYR A 332 9.44 -14.51 -41.53
CA TYR A 332 9.00 -14.95 -40.21
C TYR A 332 8.59 -16.43 -40.22
N MET A 333 7.83 -16.87 -41.22
CA MET A 333 7.40 -18.27 -41.33
C MET A 333 8.58 -19.23 -41.48
N SER A 334 9.59 -18.87 -42.27
CA SER A 334 10.84 -19.62 -42.41
C SER A 334 11.61 -19.67 -41.10
N SER A 335 11.59 -18.61 -40.28
CA SER A 335 12.21 -18.63 -38.94
C SER A 335 11.54 -19.62 -37.98
N LEU A 336 10.25 -19.94 -38.17
CA LEU A 336 9.50 -20.91 -37.36
C LEU A 336 9.67 -22.36 -37.84
N LEU A 337 10.14 -22.55 -39.07
CA LEU A 337 10.30 -23.86 -39.72
C LEU A 337 11.75 -24.03 -40.17
N PRO A 338 12.71 -24.19 -39.24
CA PRO A 338 14.14 -24.25 -39.57
C PRO A 338 14.51 -25.45 -40.46
N ASP A 339 13.64 -26.47 -40.53
CA ASP A 339 13.83 -27.67 -41.33
C ASP A 339 13.21 -27.58 -42.74
N MET A 340 12.60 -26.45 -43.12
CA MET A 340 11.99 -26.25 -44.45
C MET A 340 12.54 -25.00 -45.15
N GLU A 341 12.74 -25.11 -46.47
CA GLU A 341 13.07 -23.95 -47.29
C GLU A 341 11.82 -23.14 -47.62
N GLU A 342 11.95 -21.82 -47.83
CA GLU A 342 10.86 -20.93 -48.20
C GLU A 342 10.05 -21.42 -49.42
N ASN A 343 10.73 -21.95 -50.43
CA ASN A 343 10.10 -22.53 -51.62
C ASN A 343 9.19 -23.74 -51.29
N ASP A 344 9.60 -24.57 -50.33
CA ASP A 344 8.81 -25.72 -49.87
C ASP A 344 7.61 -25.28 -49.02
N ILE A 345 7.77 -24.18 -48.25
CA ILE A 345 6.69 -23.55 -47.49
C ILE A 345 5.62 -23.00 -48.45
N ILE A 346 6.03 -22.24 -49.47
CA ILE A 346 5.12 -21.70 -50.49
C ILE A 346 4.39 -22.84 -51.21
N SER A 347 5.12 -23.88 -51.62
CA SER A 347 4.54 -25.04 -52.31
C SER A 347 3.55 -25.79 -51.43
N SER A 348 3.83 -25.92 -50.13
CA SER A 348 2.92 -26.56 -49.17
C SER A 348 1.65 -25.74 -48.89
N LEU A 349 1.69 -24.44 -49.14
CA LEU A 349 0.59 -23.49 -48.97
C LEU A 349 -0.11 -23.12 -50.27
N GLU A 350 0.20 -23.85 -51.35
CA GLU A 350 -0.43 -23.67 -52.66
C GLU A 350 -1.96 -23.78 -52.53
N GLY A 351 -2.66 -22.83 -53.16
CA GLY A 351 -4.12 -22.72 -53.09
C GLY A 351 -4.66 -22.04 -51.83
N ARG A 352 -3.80 -21.65 -50.87
CA ARG A 352 -4.18 -20.87 -49.69
C ARG A 352 -3.57 -19.49 -49.64
N ILE A 353 -2.38 -19.32 -50.22
CA ILE A 353 -1.74 -18.03 -50.40
C ILE A 353 -1.49 -17.78 -51.90
N TYR A 354 -1.56 -16.52 -52.31
CA TYR A 354 -1.27 -16.07 -53.65
C TYR A 354 -0.34 -14.86 -53.60
N PHE A 355 0.60 -14.81 -54.54
CA PHE A 355 1.47 -13.64 -54.67
C PHE A 355 0.69 -12.48 -55.29
N ASN A 356 0.68 -11.34 -54.62
CA ASN A 356 0.11 -10.10 -55.15
C ASN A 356 1.25 -9.22 -55.70
N PRO A 357 1.34 -9.05 -57.04
CA PRO A 357 2.42 -8.28 -57.66
C PRO A 357 2.33 -6.77 -57.41
N GLU A 358 1.17 -6.24 -57.00
CA GLU A 358 1.01 -4.82 -56.69
C GLU A 358 1.65 -4.46 -55.34
N GLU A 359 1.47 -5.34 -54.35
CA GLU A 359 2.05 -5.20 -53.01
C GLU A 359 3.43 -5.87 -52.89
N ASN A 360 3.84 -6.61 -53.93
CA ASN A 360 5.06 -7.42 -53.97
C ASN A 360 5.17 -8.35 -52.74
N ALA A 361 4.05 -8.93 -52.33
CA ALA A 361 3.92 -9.74 -51.11
C ALA A 361 2.88 -10.84 -51.29
N TYR A 362 2.97 -11.89 -50.47
CA TYR A 362 1.97 -12.95 -50.44
C TYR A 362 0.74 -12.52 -49.64
N GLU A 363 -0.44 -12.89 -50.12
CA GLU A 363 -1.72 -12.66 -49.45
C GLU A 363 -2.52 -13.96 -49.34
N VAL A 364 -3.35 -14.06 -48.31
CA VAL A 364 -4.26 -15.20 -48.15
C VAL A 364 -5.33 -15.18 -49.24
N ALA A 365 -5.72 -16.36 -49.73
CA ALA A 365 -6.74 -16.56 -50.75
C ALA A 365 -7.99 -15.71 -50.50
N ASP A 366 -8.53 -15.73 -49.27
CA ASP A 366 -9.72 -14.98 -48.88
C ASP A 366 -9.57 -13.46 -49.09
N LYS A 367 -8.39 -12.91 -48.79
CA LYS A 367 -8.10 -11.48 -49.00
C LYS A 367 -7.87 -11.20 -50.49
N PHE A 368 -7.12 -12.05 -51.17
CA PHE A 368 -6.81 -11.92 -52.59
C PHE A 368 -8.08 -11.90 -53.46
N ILE A 369 -9.00 -12.83 -53.23
CA ILE A 369 -10.28 -12.97 -53.94
C ILE A 369 -11.39 -12.06 -53.38
N SER A 370 -11.09 -11.21 -52.40
CA SER A 370 -12.07 -10.24 -51.88
C SER A 370 -12.08 -8.94 -52.70
N GLY A 371 -13.23 -8.27 -52.72
CA GLY A 371 -13.42 -6.97 -53.38
C GLY A 371 -13.77 -7.08 -54.87
N ASN A 372 -13.40 -6.06 -55.65
CA ASN A 372 -13.67 -6.02 -57.08
C ASN A 372 -12.68 -6.91 -57.85
N VAL A 373 -12.98 -8.21 -57.90
CA VAL A 373 -12.11 -9.22 -58.51
C VAL A 373 -11.85 -9.02 -60.00
N ILE A 374 -12.78 -8.39 -60.74
CA ILE A 374 -12.63 -8.14 -62.18
C ILE A 374 -11.52 -7.13 -62.42
N GLU A 375 -11.54 -6.03 -61.67
CA GLU A 375 -10.54 -4.96 -61.79
C GLU A 375 -9.15 -5.43 -61.34
N LYS A 376 -9.08 -6.25 -60.29
CA LYS A 376 -7.83 -6.89 -59.86
C LYS A 376 -7.26 -7.81 -60.96
N ALA A 377 -8.11 -8.62 -61.60
CA ALA A 377 -7.69 -9.50 -62.67
C ALA A 377 -7.13 -8.71 -63.87
N GLU A 378 -7.81 -7.65 -64.31
CA GLU A 378 -7.34 -6.77 -65.40
C GLU A 378 -5.99 -6.12 -65.07
N ARG A 379 -5.77 -5.69 -63.81
CA ARG A 379 -4.49 -5.13 -63.37
C ARG A 379 -3.37 -6.17 -63.35
N ILE A 380 -3.64 -7.37 -62.84
CA ILE A 380 -2.66 -8.46 -62.81
C ILE A 380 -2.32 -8.90 -64.24
N GLU A 381 -3.30 -9.02 -65.13
CA GLU A 381 -3.07 -9.32 -66.56
C GLU A 381 -2.21 -8.25 -67.24
N SER A 382 -2.47 -6.97 -66.96
CA SER A 382 -1.66 -5.87 -67.47
C SER A 382 -0.22 -5.94 -66.93
N TRP A 383 -0.06 -6.26 -65.64
CA TRP A 383 1.26 -6.43 -65.03
C TRP A 383 2.05 -7.60 -65.64
N LEU A 384 1.39 -8.74 -65.90
CA LEU A 384 1.96 -9.90 -66.59
C LEU A 384 2.37 -9.61 -68.04
N LEU A 385 1.64 -8.72 -68.73
CA LEU A 385 1.99 -8.27 -70.07
C LEU A 385 3.25 -7.39 -70.06
N ASP A 386 3.42 -6.57 -69.02
CA ASP A 386 4.58 -5.68 -68.85
C ASP A 386 5.81 -6.42 -68.29
N HIS A 387 5.62 -7.55 -67.59
CA HIS A 387 6.67 -8.41 -67.03
C HIS A 387 6.47 -9.88 -67.48
N PRO A 388 6.92 -10.24 -68.69
CA PRO A 388 6.68 -11.56 -69.28
C PRO A 388 7.64 -12.67 -68.79
N GLU A 389 8.58 -12.36 -67.91
CA GLU A 389 9.43 -13.33 -67.20
C GLU A 389 8.85 -13.59 -65.81
#